data_AF-A0A381KM46-F1
#
_entry.id   AF-A0A381KM46-F1
#
_cell.length_a   1.000
_cell.length_b   1.000
_cell.length_c   1.000
_cell.angle_alpha   90.00
_cell.angle_beta   90.00
_cell.angle_gamma   90.00
#
_symmetry.space_group_name_H-M   'P 1'
#
loop_
_entity.id
_entity.type
_entity.pdbx_description
1 polymer ?
#
loop_
_entity_poly.entity_id
_entity_poly.type
_entity_poly.pdbx_seq_one_letter_code
_entity_poly.pdbx_strand_id
1 'polypeptide(L)'
;MSRFPNTRIINGYGPTEATVGVSVNDMTQKAIDDEKSLPVGYPMSNCKIKILDEDGNELKENEKGEIIIIGPSVSKGYFNNKEKTDEVFFYDEIDGVKWRAYKTGDMGYLLDGNIYYCGRKDFQIKLNGFRIEIEDIGK
;
A
#
# COMPACT_ATOMS: atom_id res chain seq x y z
N MET A 1 -17.43 1.21 -19.68
CA MET A 1 -18.38 2.04 -18.90
C MET A 1 -19.81 2.09 -19.49
N SER A 2 -20.28 1.07 -20.22
CA SER A 2 -21.56 1.13 -20.97
C SER A 2 -22.83 1.05 -20.10
N ARG A 3 -22.75 0.48 -18.89
CA ARG A 3 -23.90 0.31 -17.99
C ARG A 3 -24.16 1.53 -17.07
N PHE A 4 -23.12 2.31 -16.78
CA PHE A 4 -23.20 3.51 -15.93
C PHE A 4 -22.34 4.63 -16.55
N PRO A 5 -22.84 5.30 -17.60
CA PRO A 5 -22.03 6.20 -18.44
C PRO A 5 -21.59 7.50 -17.75
N ASN A 6 -22.24 7.87 -16.64
CA ASN A 6 -21.95 9.11 -15.89
C ASN A 6 -21.35 8.82 -14.50
N THR A 7 -20.67 7.68 -14.34
CA THR A 7 -20.07 7.27 -13.06
C THR A 7 -18.55 7.21 -13.18
N ARG A 8 -17.87 7.72 -12.16
CA ARG A 8 -16.41 7.57 -12.00
C ARG A 8 -16.12 6.31 -11.18
N ILE A 9 -15.11 5.57 -11.60
CA ILE A 9 -14.60 4.41 -10.87
C ILE A 9 -13.29 4.84 -10.22
N ILE A 10 -13.24 4.79 -8.90
CA ILE A 10 -12.01 5.09 -8.16
C ILE A 10 -11.44 3.78 -7.63
N ASN A 11 -10.22 3.46 -8.02
CA ASN A 11 -9.47 2.37 -7.42
C ASN A 11 -8.74 2.92 -6.20
N GLY A 12 -8.96 2.34 -5.01
CA GLY A 12 -8.35 2.79 -3.77
C GLY A 12 -7.50 1.69 -3.15
N TYR A 13 -6.40 2.07 -2.52
CA TYR A 13 -5.52 1.16 -1.79
C TYR A 13 -5.17 1.71 -0.42
N GLY A 14 -5.15 0.82 0.57
CA GLY A 14 -4.74 1.11 1.92
C GLY A 14 -4.95 -0.09 2.84
N PRO A 15 -3.96 -0.42 3.69
CA PRO A 15 -4.14 -1.37 4.78
C PRO A 15 -4.89 -0.71 5.95
N THR A 16 -5.44 -1.53 6.85
CA THR A 16 -6.12 -1.05 8.07
C THR A 16 -5.19 -0.21 8.94
N GLU A 17 -3.93 -0.61 9.00
CA GLU A 17 -2.84 -0.02 9.77
C GLU A 17 -2.46 1.39 9.30
N ALA A 18 -2.93 1.80 8.12
CA ALA A 18 -2.74 3.14 7.57
C ALA A 18 -4.06 3.90 7.35
N THR A 19 -5.10 3.54 8.11
CA THR A 19 -6.38 4.26 8.14
C THR A 19 -7.13 4.25 6.80
N VAL A 20 -7.58 3.05 6.41
CA VAL A 20 -8.50 2.78 5.28
C VAL A 20 -7.89 2.95 3.89
N GLY A 21 -7.47 4.16 3.52
CA GLY A 21 -7.04 4.47 2.15
C GLY A 21 -5.89 5.46 2.15
N VAL A 22 -4.84 5.14 1.42
CA VAL A 22 -3.62 5.97 1.32
C VAL A 22 -3.31 6.37 -0.11
N SER A 23 -3.93 5.73 -1.10
CA SER A 23 -3.84 6.12 -2.50
C SER A 23 -5.15 5.90 -3.23
N VAL A 24 -5.36 6.70 -4.28
CA VAL A 24 -6.51 6.57 -5.18
C VAL A 24 -6.12 6.82 -6.63
N ASN A 25 -6.74 6.08 -7.54
CA ASN A 25 -6.64 6.28 -8.98
C ASN A 25 -8.03 6.48 -9.58
N ASP A 26 -8.19 7.52 -10.41
CA ASP A 26 -9.39 7.67 -11.23
C ASP A 26 -9.27 6.79 -12.47
N MET A 27 -10.03 5.69 -12.49
CA MET A 27 -9.96 4.69 -13.54
C MET A 27 -10.65 5.21 -14.79
N THR A 28 -9.87 5.82 -15.68
CA THR A 28 -10.35 6.18 -17.03
C THR A 28 -10.56 4.93 -17.88
N GLN A 29 -11.46 5.01 -18.87
CA GLN A 29 -11.69 3.89 -19.80
C GLN A 29 -10.40 3.46 -20.49
N LYS A 30 -9.53 4.41 -20.85
CA LYS A 30 -8.19 4.13 -21.39
C LYS A 30 -7.33 3.31 -20.42
N ALA A 31 -7.28 3.68 -19.15
CA ALA A 31 -6.51 2.93 -18.14
C ALA A 31 -7.03 1.50 -17.92
N ILE A 32 -8.33 1.27 -18.15
CA ILE A 32 -8.93 -0.07 -18.09
C ILE A 32 -8.58 -0.90 -19.33
N ASP A 33 -8.53 -0.26 -20.49
CA ASP A 33 -8.32 -0.93 -21.78
C ASP A 33 -6.82 -1.23 -22.06
N ASP A 34 -5.90 -0.47 -21.46
CA ASP A 34 -4.45 -0.52 -21.76
C ASP A 34 -3.63 -1.61 -21.02
N GLU A 35 -4.13 -2.30 -19.97
CA GLU A 35 -3.20 -2.87 -18.97
C GLU A 35 -3.43 -4.31 -18.47
N LYS A 36 -2.30 -4.98 -18.17
CA LYS A 36 -2.19 -6.27 -17.46
C LYS A 36 -2.27 -6.12 -15.93
N SER A 37 -1.98 -4.92 -15.41
CA SER A 37 -2.16 -4.58 -13.99
C SER A 37 -2.63 -3.13 -13.84
N LEU A 38 -3.73 -2.92 -13.11
CA LEU A 38 -4.24 -1.58 -12.87
C LEU A 38 -3.48 -0.93 -11.70
N PRO A 39 -2.98 0.31 -11.84
CA PRO A 39 -2.35 1.01 -10.74
C PRO A 39 -3.35 1.27 -9.59
N VAL A 40 -2.82 1.37 -8.38
CA VAL A 40 -3.58 1.69 -7.17
C VAL A 40 -3.51 3.17 -6.78
N GLY A 41 -2.90 3.98 -7.64
CA GLY A 41 -3.02 5.42 -7.61
C GLY A 41 -1.86 6.13 -6.93
N TYR A 42 -2.07 7.43 -6.78
CA TYR A 42 -1.10 8.33 -6.16
C TYR A 42 -1.33 8.43 -4.66
N PRO A 43 -0.28 8.64 -3.86
CA PRO A 43 -0.43 8.90 -2.43
C PRO A 43 -1.37 10.08 -2.17
N MET A 44 -2.27 9.92 -1.19
CA MET A 44 -3.12 11.02 -0.71
C MET A 44 -2.27 12.10 -0.03
N SER A 45 -2.83 13.30 0.11
CA SER A 45 -2.16 14.40 0.81
C SER A 45 -1.64 13.98 2.19
N ASN A 46 -0.42 14.38 2.50
CA ASN A 46 0.30 14.04 3.73
C ASN A 46 0.69 12.55 3.89
N CYS A 47 0.38 11.69 2.92
CA CYS A 47 0.94 10.34 2.87
C CYS A 47 2.13 10.33 1.90
N LYS A 48 3.23 9.71 2.32
CA LYS A 48 4.36 9.41 1.43
C LYS A 48 4.48 7.90 1.28
N ILE A 49 4.87 7.47 0.10
CA ILE A 49 5.12 6.08 -0.24
C ILE A 49 6.58 5.94 -0.63
N LYS A 50 7.24 4.93 -0.07
CA LYS A 50 8.55 4.47 -0.51
C LYS A 50 8.45 3.01 -0.93
N ILE A 51 9.34 2.60 -1.81
CA ILE A 51 9.55 1.19 -2.16
C ILE A 51 10.91 0.80 -1.59
N LEU A 52 10.95 -0.17 -0.67
CA LEU A 52 12.20 -0.60 -0.06
C LEU A 52 12.59 -2.02 -0.50
N ASP A 53 13.90 -2.28 -0.59
CA ASP A 53 14.44 -3.64 -0.68
C ASP A 53 14.46 -4.35 0.70
N GLU A 54 14.96 -5.58 0.72
CA GLU A 54 15.05 -6.41 1.94
C GLU A 54 16.02 -5.84 2.99
N ASP A 55 17.01 -5.06 2.54
CA ASP A 55 17.99 -4.39 3.40
C ASP A 55 17.49 -3.03 3.93
N GLY A 56 16.32 -2.58 3.46
CA GLY A 56 15.69 -1.33 3.84
C GLY A 56 16.16 -0.10 3.05
N ASN A 57 16.84 -0.29 1.92
CA ASN A 57 17.22 0.80 1.03
C ASN A 57 16.05 1.19 0.13
N GLU A 58 15.92 2.50 -0.13
CA GLU A 58 14.92 3.02 -1.06
C GLU A 58 15.29 2.69 -2.51
N LEU A 59 14.38 2.02 -3.20
CA LEU A 59 14.49 1.63 -4.59
C LEU A 59 14.05 2.76 -5.53
N LYS A 60 14.57 2.72 -6.76
CA LYS A 60 14.21 3.69 -7.81
C LYS A 60 12.85 3.34 -8.42
N GLU A 61 12.32 4.26 -9.21
CA GLU A 61 11.13 3.97 -10.02
C GLU A 61 11.35 2.74 -10.91
N ASN A 62 10.27 1.96 -11.11
CA ASN A 62 10.22 0.68 -11.82
C ASN A 62 10.98 -0.49 -11.17
N GLU A 63 11.57 -0.30 -9.99
CA GLU A 63 12.16 -1.40 -9.21
C GLU A 63 11.13 -1.95 -8.21
N LYS A 64 11.01 -3.28 -8.15
CA LYS A 64 10.04 -3.97 -7.30
C LYS A 64 10.60 -4.16 -5.88
N GLY A 65 9.86 -3.71 -4.88
CA GLY A 65 10.17 -3.89 -3.46
C GLY A 65 8.92 -3.85 -2.59
N GLU A 66 9.11 -3.77 -1.27
CA GLU A 66 8.00 -3.63 -0.33
C GLU A 66 7.48 -2.19 -0.31
N ILE A 67 6.15 -2.04 -0.37
CA ILE A 67 5.47 -0.75 -0.25
C ILE A 67 5.51 -0.32 1.22
N ILE A 68 6.08 0.84 1.49
CA ILE A 68 6.10 1.48 2.81
C ILE A 68 5.20 2.70 2.80
N ILE A 69 4.38 2.84 3.85
CA ILE A 69 3.50 3.99 4.04
C ILE A 69 4.05 4.85 5.17
N ILE A 70 4.19 6.15 4.92
CA ILE A 70 4.75 7.12 5.88
C ILE A 70 3.78 8.28 6.01
N GLY A 71 3.48 8.70 7.24
CA GLY A 71 2.70 9.91 7.49
C GLY A 71 1.70 9.78 8.65
N PRO A 72 0.82 10.78 8.81
CA PRO A 72 -0.12 10.86 9.93
C PRO A 72 -1.24 9.82 9.85
N SER A 73 -1.43 9.16 8.71
CA SER A 73 -2.41 8.07 8.52
C SER A 73 -1.97 6.75 9.16
N VAL A 74 -0.67 6.60 9.47
CA VAL A 74 -0.12 5.39 10.09
C VAL A 74 -0.58 5.27 11.54
N SER A 75 -1.19 4.13 11.87
CA SER A 75 -1.78 3.85 13.17
C SER A 75 -0.75 3.74 14.30
N LYS A 76 -1.25 3.63 15.53
CA LYS A 76 -0.41 3.54 16.73
C LYS A 76 0.27 2.18 16.91
N GLY A 77 -0.13 1.16 16.15
CA GLY A 77 0.29 -0.22 16.33
C GLY A 77 -0.86 -1.14 16.75
N TYR A 78 -0.51 -2.37 17.10
CA TYR A 78 -1.46 -3.40 17.51
C TYR A 78 -1.75 -3.31 19.02
N PHE A 79 -3.02 -3.44 19.40
CA PHE A 79 -3.43 -3.38 20.79
C PHE A 79 -2.82 -4.54 21.60
N ASN A 80 -2.15 -4.23 22.71
CA ASN A 80 -1.47 -5.19 23.59
C ASN A 80 -0.49 -6.14 22.90
N ASN A 81 0.06 -5.76 21.75
CA ASN A 81 1.04 -6.58 21.05
C ASN A 81 2.22 -5.72 20.56
N LYS A 82 3.14 -5.44 21.50
CA LYS A 82 4.31 -4.60 21.24
C LYS A 82 5.27 -5.25 20.26
N GLU A 83 5.49 -6.56 20.36
CA GLU A 83 6.37 -7.33 19.49
C GLU A 83 5.96 -7.18 18.02
N LYS A 84 4.72 -7.55 17.68
CA LYS A 84 4.20 -7.36 16.31
C LYS A 84 4.19 -5.90 15.89
N THR A 85 4.00 -4.97 16.83
CA THR A 85 4.03 -3.53 16.50
C THR A 85 5.42 -3.11 16.06
N ASP A 86 6.46 -3.47 16.81
CA ASP A 86 7.82 -3.05 16.52
C ASP A 86 8.40 -3.73 15.25
N GLU A 87 7.86 -4.88 14.84
CA GLU A 87 8.25 -5.57 13.60
C GLU A 87 7.94 -4.77 12.33
N VAL A 88 6.79 -4.08 12.31
CA VAL A 88 6.26 -3.46 11.09
C VAL A 88 6.04 -1.95 11.19
N PHE A 89 6.00 -1.37 12.39
CA PHE A 89 5.90 0.07 12.60
C PHE A 89 7.24 0.66 13.05
N PHE A 90 7.66 1.72 12.38
CA PHE A 90 8.92 2.41 12.70
C PHE A 90 8.78 3.92 12.48
N TYR A 91 9.87 4.67 12.65
CA TYR A 91 9.92 6.08 12.31
C TYR A 91 10.86 6.30 11.14
N ASP A 92 10.41 7.08 10.16
CA ASP A 92 11.22 7.56 9.04
C ASP A 92 11.28 9.08 9.10
N GLU A 93 12.39 9.67 8.65
CA GLU A 93 12.59 11.11 8.63
C GLU A 93 12.46 11.60 7.19
N ILE A 94 11.53 12.53 7.00
CA ILE A 94 11.31 13.14 5.71
C ILE A 94 11.38 14.65 5.85
N ASP A 95 12.26 15.27 5.06
CA ASP A 95 12.46 16.72 5.05
C ASP A 95 12.75 17.29 6.46
N GLY A 96 13.49 16.52 7.28
CA GLY A 96 13.84 16.88 8.67
C GLY A 96 12.73 16.65 9.71
N VAL A 97 11.61 16.04 9.32
CA VAL A 97 10.49 15.73 10.21
C VAL A 97 10.32 14.22 10.35
N LYS A 98 10.28 13.74 11.60
CA LYS A 98 10.03 12.33 11.90
C LYS A 98 8.55 11.98 11.82
N TRP A 99 8.23 10.98 11.01
CA TRP A 99 6.90 10.44 10.81
C TRP A 99 6.86 8.97 11.15
N ARG A 100 5.68 8.46 11.53
CA ARG A 100 5.47 7.02 11.63
C ARG A 100 5.44 6.42 10.23
N ALA A 101 6.04 5.24 10.10
CA ALA A 101 6.11 4.45 8.91
C ALA A 101 5.59 3.03 9.18
N TYR A 102 5.05 2.38 8.15
CA TYR A 102 4.47 1.04 8.23
C TYR A 102 4.92 0.18 7.04
N LYS A 103 5.46 -1.01 7.36
CA LYS A 103 5.76 -2.09 6.42
C LYS A 103 4.48 -2.85 6.09
N THR A 104 4.03 -2.78 4.84
CA THR A 104 2.70 -3.28 4.45
C THR A 104 2.63 -4.79 4.23
N GLY A 105 3.77 -5.43 3.96
CA GLY A 105 3.81 -6.77 3.38
C GLY A 105 3.41 -6.83 1.90
N ASP A 106 2.98 -5.72 1.32
CA ASP A 106 2.58 -5.62 -0.09
C ASP A 106 3.81 -5.30 -0.94
N MET A 107 4.01 -6.04 -2.03
CA MET A 107 5.07 -5.80 -3.00
C MET A 107 4.56 -4.90 -4.12
N GLY A 108 5.39 -4.00 -4.61
CA GLY A 108 5.04 -3.08 -5.69
C GLY A 108 6.21 -2.28 -6.22
N TYR A 109 5.92 -1.37 -7.13
CA TYR A 109 6.86 -0.37 -7.64
C TYR A 109 6.15 0.95 -7.92
N LEU A 110 6.93 2.02 -8.07
CA LEU A 110 6.44 3.32 -8.52
C LEU A 110 6.76 3.51 -10.00
N LEU A 111 5.83 4.12 -10.74
CA LEU A 111 6.06 4.62 -12.10
C LEU A 111 5.37 5.97 -12.23
N ASP A 112 6.15 7.01 -12.51
CA ASP A 112 5.68 8.40 -12.57
C ASP A 112 4.89 8.80 -11.30
N GLY A 113 5.36 8.36 -10.12
CA GLY A 113 4.70 8.57 -8.82
C GLY A 113 3.42 7.75 -8.57
N ASN A 114 2.97 6.93 -9.52
CA ASN A 114 1.81 6.05 -9.36
C ASN A 114 2.24 4.68 -8.82
N ILE A 115 1.44 4.09 -7.94
CA ILE A 115 1.77 2.83 -7.27
C ILE A 115 1.21 1.65 -8.07
N TYR A 116 2.07 0.69 -8.39
CA TYR A 116 1.69 -0.59 -8.99
C TYR A 116 1.84 -1.70 -7.96
N TYR A 117 0.72 -2.35 -7.63
CA TYR A 117 0.69 -3.47 -6.70
C TYR A 117 1.01 -4.79 -7.41
N CYS A 118 1.94 -5.55 -6.86
CA CYS A 118 2.48 -6.79 -7.43
C CYS A 118 2.20 -8.03 -6.58
N GLY A 119 1.43 -7.93 -5.49
CA GLY A 119 1.11 -9.05 -4.63
C GLY A 119 1.67 -8.89 -3.21
N ARG A 120 1.82 -10.01 -2.52
CA ARG A 120 2.30 -10.09 -1.14
C ARG A 120 3.70 -10.65 -1.08
N LYS A 121 4.49 -10.18 -0.10
CA LYS A 121 5.78 -10.77 0.24
C LYS A 121 5.64 -12.02 1.11
N ASP A 122 4.52 -12.11 1.81
CA ASP A 122 4.20 -13.14 2.80
C ASP A 122 3.02 -14.02 2.36
N PHE A 123 2.56 -14.86 3.28
CA PHE A 123 1.46 -15.81 3.06
C PHE A 123 0.07 -15.20 3.28
N GLN A 124 -0.04 -13.89 3.58
CA GLN A 124 -1.35 -13.27 3.70
C GLN A 124 -2.04 -13.29 2.33
N ILE A 125 -3.35 -13.58 2.32
CA ILE A 125 -4.14 -13.55 1.09
C ILE A 125 -5.33 -12.60 1.21
N LYS A 126 -5.75 -12.04 0.06
CA LYS A 126 -7.01 -11.32 -0.09
C LYS A 126 -7.99 -12.19 -0.89
N LEU A 127 -8.95 -12.81 -0.21
CA LEU A 127 -10.00 -13.61 -0.84
C LEU A 127 -11.31 -12.84 -0.80
N ASN A 128 -11.83 -12.43 -1.95
CA ASN A 128 -13.08 -11.65 -2.06
C ASN A 128 -13.13 -10.42 -1.14
N GLY A 129 -11.98 -9.74 -0.95
CA GLY A 129 -11.86 -8.56 -0.08
C GLY A 129 -11.57 -8.87 1.40
N PHE A 130 -11.55 -10.14 1.80
CA PHE A 130 -11.17 -10.55 3.16
C PHE A 130 -9.66 -10.77 3.25
N ARG A 131 -9.04 -10.13 4.24
CA ARG A 131 -7.66 -10.39 4.64
C ARG A 131 -7.62 -11.66 5.50
N ILE A 132 -6.85 -12.65 5.05
CA ILE A 132 -6.69 -13.93 5.76
C ILE A 132 -5.20 -14.17 5.96
N GLU A 133 -4.81 -14.38 7.22
CA GLU A 133 -3.47 -14.86 7.58
C GLU A 133 -3.51 -16.40 7.56
N ILE A 134 -2.76 -17.03 6.64
CA ILE A 134 -2.79 -18.50 6.49
C ILE A 134 -2.35 -19.20 7.78
N GLU A 135 -1.44 -18.59 8.54
CA GLU A 135 -0.94 -19.12 9.81
C GLU A 135 -2.01 -19.23 10.91
N ASP A 136 -3.13 -18.53 10.78
CA ASP A 136 -4.22 -18.58 11.75
C ASP A 136 -5.27 -19.65 11.42
N ILE A 137 -5.14 -20.33 10.27
CA ILE A 137 -6.04 -21.43 9.89
C ILE A 137 -5.67 -22.68 10.70
N GLY A 138 -6.60 -23.16 11.53
CA GLY A 138 -6.45 -24.42 12.29
C GLY A 138 -5.79 -24.29 13.66
N LYS A 139 -5.62 -23.06 14.16
CA LYS A 139 -5.44 -22.77 15.59
C LYS A 139 -6.77 -22.85 16.33
#